data_AF-A0A7S4II59-F1
#
_entry.id   AF-A0A7S4II59-F1
#
_cell.length_a   1.000
_cell.length_b   1.000
_cell.length_c   1.000
_cell.angle_alpha   90.00
_cell.angle_beta   90.00
_cell.angle_gamma   90.00
#
_symmetry.space_group_name_H-M   'P 1'
#
loop_
_entity.id
_entity.type
_entity.pdbx_description
1 polymer ?
#
loop_
_entity_poly.entity_id
_entity_poly.type
_entity_poly.pdbx_seq_one_letter_code
_entity_poly.pdbx_strand_id
1 'polypeptide(L)'
;MCDGAVMVSASHLPEDKNGLKFFTKDGGFTGIDIDRLIDGAASQARMWHGIGVLPPSSGTGAVDCSEHVDFMPHYCETLKNAMIDEVCAGGAPGCDISDVPLPLGGLRVVLNAGNGAGYFFADLLRELGADVSSSIGLNPDGTFPSGVPNPEKQSMID
;
A
#
# COMPACT_ATOMS: atom_id res chain seq x y z
N MET A 1 16.06 -9.52 4.98
CA MET A 1 14.90 -9.52 5.90
C MET A 1 14.96 -8.21 6.67
N CYS A 2 13.85 -7.46 6.73
CA CYS A 2 13.83 -6.14 7.38
C CYS A 2 13.37 -6.26 8.85
N ASP A 3 13.95 -5.48 9.76
CA ASP A 3 13.56 -5.49 11.18
C ASP A 3 12.28 -4.68 11.44
N GLY A 4 12.00 -3.71 10.57
CA GLY A 4 10.80 -2.90 10.62
C GLY A 4 10.53 -2.20 9.30
N ALA A 5 9.38 -1.53 9.23
CA ALA A 5 8.95 -0.77 8.06
C ALA A 5 8.25 0.51 8.49
N VAL A 6 8.35 1.52 7.61
CA VAL A 6 7.60 2.78 7.72
C VAL A 6 6.79 2.95 6.45
N MET A 7 5.48 3.10 6.61
CA MET A 7 4.58 3.48 5.52
C MET A 7 4.24 4.96 5.64
N VAL A 8 4.47 5.72 4.57
CA VAL A 8 4.10 7.13 4.48
C VAL A 8 2.69 7.23 3.90
N SER A 9 1.71 7.48 4.76
CA SER A 9 0.31 7.63 4.37
C SER A 9 -0.51 8.23 5.52
N ALA A 10 -1.40 9.16 5.19
CA ALA A 10 -2.43 9.67 6.10
C ALA A 10 -3.74 8.88 6.03
N SER A 11 -3.70 7.66 5.47
CA SER A 11 -4.87 6.81 5.25
C SER A 11 -5.90 7.47 4.32
N HIS A 12 -7.03 7.91 4.87
CA HIS A 12 -8.16 8.50 4.15
C HIS A 12 -8.29 10.01 4.46
N LEU A 13 -7.25 10.65 5.00
CA LEU A 13 -7.26 12.08 5.26
C LEU A 13 -7.07 12.88 3.95
N PRO A 14 -7.44 14.17 3.93
CA PRO A 14 -7.28 15.01 2.74
C PRO A 14 -5.81 15.20 2.32
N GLU A 15 -5.62 15.72 1.11
CA GLU A 15 -4.29 15.94 0.49
C GLU A 15 -3.32 16.79 1.33
N ASP A 16 -3.83 17.65 2.22
CA ASP A 16 -3.02 18.51 3.09
C ASP A 16 -2.46 17.77 4.32
N LYS A 17 -2.79 16.49 4.51
CA LYS A 17 -2.37 15.66 5.65
C LYS A 17 -1.37 14.61 5.21
N ASN A 18 -0.38 14.38 6.07
CA ASN A 18 0.56 13.28 5.97
C ASN A 18 0.59 12.48 7.27
N GLY A 19 1.08 11.24 7.19
CA GLY A 19 1.19 10.35 8.33
C GLY A 19 2.28 9.32 8.13
N LEU A 20 2.79 8.80 9.23
CA LEU A 20 3.75 7.69 9.26
C LEU A 20 3.12 6.54 10.04
N LYS A 21 3.18 5.34 9.48
CA LYS A 21 2.78 4.11 10.17
C LYS A 21 3.99 3.22 10.31
N PHE A 22 4.24 2.73 11.51
CA PHE A 22 5.41 1.92 11.85
C PHE A 22 5.00 0.48 12.06
N PHE A 23 5.81 -0.45 11.55
CA PHE A 23 5.57 -1.88 11.62
C PHE A 23 6.85 -2.62 12.01
N THR A 24 6.70 -3.70 12.76
CA THR A 24 7.73 -4.74 12.91
C THR A 24 7.21 -6.04 12.27
N LYS A 25 8.01 -7.11 12.33
CA LYS A 25 7.55 -8.47 11.98
C LYS A 25 6.32 -8.92 12.77
N ASP A 26 6.10 -8.35 13.96
CA ASP A 26 5.01 -8.72 14.87
C ASP A 26 3.74 -7.87 14.65
N GLY A 27 3.78 -6.90 13.72
CA GLY A 27 2.63 -6.08 13.33
C GLY A 27 2.84 -4.58 13.47
N GLY A 28 1.75 -3.83 13.35
CA GLY A 28 1.73 -2.37 13.44
C GLY A 28 1.84 -1.86 14.88
N PHE A 29 2.46 -0.69 15.05
CA PHE A 29 2.64 -0.07 16.35
C PHE A 29 1.30 0.37 16.96
N THR A 30 1.15 0.18 18.27
CA THR A 30 0.05 0.74 19.06
C THR A 30 0.36 2.17 19.50
N GLY A 31 -0.61 2.88 20.09
CA GLY A 31 -0.37 4.21 20.67
C GLY A 31 0.78 4.25 21.68
N ILE A 32 0.86 3.22 22.55
CA ILE A 32 1.94 3.10 23.54
C ILE A 32 3.29 2.89 22.87
N ASP A 33 3.35 2.11 21.79
CA ASP A 33 4.59 1.90 21.04
C ASP A 33 5.05 3.18 20.34
N ILE A 34 4.09 3.97 19.83
CA ILE A 34 4.36 5.29 19.24
C ILE A 34 4.90 6.27 20.30
N ASP A 35 4.29 6.34 21.48
CA ASP A 35 4.78 7.20 22.56
C ASP A 35 6.23 6.86 22.93
N ARG A 36 6.52 5.56 23.09
CA ARG A 36 7.89 5.07 23.35
C ARG A 36 8.86 5.40 22.22
N LEU A 37 8.42 5.24 20.97
CA LEU A 37 9.22 5.57 19.79
C LEU A 37 9.57 7.07 19.77
N ILE A 38 8.59 7.94 20.03
CA ILE A 38 8.78 9.39 20.07
C ILE A 38 9.75 9.77 21.18
N ASP A 39 9.58 9.24 22.39
CA ASP A 39 10.46 9.53 23.53
C ASP A 39 11.90 9.09 23.26
N GLY A 40 12.07 7.89 22.69
CA GLY A 40 13.36 7.35 22.28
C GLY A 40 14.01 8.20 21.19
N ALA A 41 13.28 8.50 20.12
CA ALA A 41 13.75 9.32 19.01
C ALA A 41 14.13 10.74 19.47
N ALA A 42 13.31 11.37 20.30
CA ALA A 42 13.59 12.70 20.84
C ALA A 42 14.84 12.71 21.73
N SER A 43 15.04 11.66 22.52
CA SER A 43 16.24 11.52 23.37
C SER A 43 17.50 11.32 22.55
N GLN A 44 17.46 10.48 21.50
CA GLN A 44 18.57 10.29 20.58
C GLN A 44 18.89 11.57 19.80
N ALA A 45 17.88 12.26 19.27
CA ALA A 45 18.05 13.51 18.54
C ALA A 45 18.74 14.58 19.40
N ARG A 46 18.36 14.71 20.68
CA ARG A 46 19.03 15.61 21.63
C ARG A 46 20.50 15.23 21.86
N MET A 47 20.80 13.95 22.01
CA MET A 47 22.17 13.46 22.17
C MET A 47 23.02 13.79 20.94
N TRP A 48 22.54 13.46 19.75
CA TRP A 48 23.21 13.74 18.47
C TRP A 48 23.49 15.23 18.30
N HIS A 49 22.48 16.07 18.54
CA HIS A 49 22.66 17.52 18.49
C HIS A 49 23.71 18.01 19.49
N GLY A 50 23.73 17.44 20.71
CA GLY A 50 24.71 17.78 21.75
C GLY A 50 26.16 17.50 21.36
N ILE A 51 26.39 16.52 20.48
CA ILE A 51 27.72 16.19 19.93
C ILE A 51 27.97 16.79 18.53
N GLY A 52 27.10 17.70 18.08
CA GLY A 52 27.23 18.39 16.79
C GLY A 52 26.77 17.59 15.57
N VAL A 53 26.12 16.44 15.76
CA VAL A 53 25.48 15.69 14.68
C VAL A 53 24.09 16.30 14.42
N LEU A 54 23.93 16.89 13.24
CA LEU A 54 22.67 17.49 12.80
C LEU A 54 21.86 16.49 11.99
N PRO A 55 20.51 16.60 12.00
CA PRO A 55 19.69 15.78 11.13
C PRO A 55 20.09 16.01 9.66
N PRO A 56 19.96 14.98 8.82
CA PRO A 56 20.25 15.09 7.40
C PRO A 56 19.49 16.27 6.78
N SER A 57 20.20 17.12 6.02
CA SER A 57 19.55 18.11 5.17
C SER A 57 18.69 17.41 4.13
N SER A 58 17.50 17.94 3.84
CA SER A 58 16.62 17.43 2.79
C SER A 58 17.39 17.14 1.49
N GLY A 59 17.20 15.96 0.90
CA GLY A 59 17.88 15.52 -0.32
C GLY A 59 18.28 14.04 -0.26
N THR A 60 18.67 13.49 -1.40
CA THR A 60 19.03 12.07 -1.54
C THR A 60 20.39 11.71 -0.92
N GLY A 61 21.27 12.70 -0.71
CA GLY A 61 22.61 12.49 -0.15
C GLY A 61 22.67 12.31 1.36
N ALA A 62 21.51 12.27 2.02
CA ALA A 62 21.40 12.34 3.48
C ALA A 62 20.60 11.15 4.06
N VAL A 63 20.20 10.20 3.19
CA VAL A 63 19.54 8.95 3.55
C VAL A 63 20.49 7.82 3.15
N ASP A 64 20.93 7.03 4.13
CA ASP A 64 21.60 5.76 3.86
C ASP A 64 20.56 4.77 3.31
N CYS A 65 20.31 4.88 2.01
CA CYS A 65 19.50 3.93 1.26
C CYS A 65 20.42 2.82 0.77
N SER A 66 20.37 1.66 1.42
CA SER A 66 21.17 0.51 1.01
C SER A 66 20.81 0.03 -0.40
N GLU A 67 19.52 0.11 -0.76
CA GLU A 67 19.00 -0.31 -2.06
C GLU A 67 17.60 0.29 -2.30
N HIS A 68 17.33 0.70 -3.54
CA HIS A 68 15.97 0.99 -3.97
C HIS A 68 15.36 -0.25 -4.61
N VAL A 69 14.34 -0.81 -3.96
CA VAL A 69 13.69 -2.06 -4.39
C VAL A 69 12.30 -1.76 -4.91
N ASP A 70 12.02 -2.13 -6.15
CA ASP A 70 10.65 -2.19 -6.66
C ASP A 70 9.96 -3.43 -6.10
N PHE A 71 9.24 -3.26 -4.99
CA PHE A 71 8.58 -4.35 -4.27
C PHE A 71 7.23 -4.74 -4.88
N MET A 72 6.64 -3.88 -5.72
CA MET A 72 5.28 -4.07 -6.23
C MET A 72 5.10 -5.35 -7.06
N PRO A 73 6.03 -5.74 -7.97
CA PRO A 73 5.92 -6.99 -8.70
C PRO A 73 5.80 -8.22 -7.79
N HIS A 74 6.62 -8.29 -6.74
CA HIS A 74 6.60 -9.41 -5.80
C HIS A 74 5.32 -9.44 -4.95
N TYR A 75 4.86 -8.26 -4.51
CA TYR A 75 3.60 -8.13 -3.77
C TYR A 75 2.41 -8.59 -4.63
N CYS A 76 2.31 -8.10 -5.87
CA CYS A 76 1.24 -8.46 -6.79
C CYS A 76 1.23 -9.95 -7.11
N GLU A 77 2.41 -10.56 -7.36
CA GLU A 77 2.52 -12.00 -7.59
C GLU A 77 2.07 -12.82 -6.38
N THR A 78 2.54 -12.46 -5.18
CA THR A 78 2.16 -13.15 -3.94
C THR A 78 0.65 -13.10 -3.71
N LEU A 79 0.05 -11.91 -3.87
CA LEU A 79 -1.38 -11.72 -3.70
C LEU A 79 -2.19 -12.47 -4.78
N LYS A 80 -1.74 -12.43 -6.03
CA LYS A 80 -2.37 -13.16 -7.14
C LYS A 80 -2.40 -14.67 -6.85
N ASN A 81 -1.29 -15.23 -6.39
CA ASN A 81 -1.21 -16.66 -6.04
C ASN A 81 -2.15 -17.00 -4.88
N ALA A 82 -2.19 -16.17 -3.83
CA ALA A 82 -3.12 -16.38 -2.72
C ALA A 82 -4.60 -16.35 -3.17
N MET A 83 -4.95 -15.46 -4.10
CA MET A 83 -6.31 -15.40 -4.66
C MET A 83 -6.63 -16.64 -5.52
N ILE A 84 -5.67 -17.11 -6.32
CA ILE A 84 -5.82 -18.35 -7.09
C ILE A 84 -6.03 -19.53 -6.13
N ASP A 85 -5.18 -19.68 -5.13
CA ASP A 85 -5.26 -20.78 -4.16
C ASP A 85 -6.63 -20.80 -3.46
N GLU A 86 -7.09 -19.66 -2.95
CA GLU A 86 -8.36 -19.56 -2.24
C GLU A 86 -9.56 -19.83 -3.15
N VAL A 87 -9.61 -19.18 -4.32
CA VAL A 87 -10.77 -19.28 -5.23
C VAL A 87 -10.81 -20.64 -5.93
N CYS A 88 -9.67 -21.20 -6.30
CA CYS A 88 -9.59 -22.51 -6.94
C CYS A 88 -9.78 -23.67 -5.95
N ALA A 89 -9.34 -23.56 -4.69
CA ALA A 89 -9.69 -24.52 -3.66
C ALA A 89 -11.22 -24.63 -3.47
N GLY A 90 -11.94 -23.53 -3.71
CA GLY A 90 -13.42 -23.48 -3.72
C GLY A 90 -14.08 -24.10 -4.96
N GLY A 91 -13.33 -24.62 -5.93
CA GLY A 91 -13.87 -25.23 -7.16
C GLY A 91 -14.41 -24.23 -8.18
N ALA A 92 -13.88 -23.00 -8.19
CA ALA A 92 -14.32 -21.98 -9.13
C ALA A 92 -14.06 -22.38 -10.60
N PRO A 93 -14.96 -22.03 -11.52
CA PRO A 93 -14.74 -22.22 -12.95
C PRO A 93 -13.52 -21.40 -13.41
N GLY A 94 -12.75 -21.91 -14.36
CA GLY A 94 -11.53 -21.25 -14.86
C GLY A 94 -10.23 -21.67 -14.17
N CYS A 95 -10.31 -22.53 -13.15
CA CYS A 95 -9.15 -23.12 -12.48
C CYS A 95 -8.59 -24.38 -13.17
N ASP A 96 -9.42 -25.08 -13.95
CA ASP A 96 -9.05 -26.35 -14.63
C ASP A 96 -8.88 -26.21 -16.15
N ILE A 97 -8.96 -24.99 -16.69
CA ILE A 97 -9.26 -24.76 -18.12
C ILE A 97 -8.01 -24.31 -18.94
N SER A 98 -6.89 -23.94 -18.30
CA SER A 98 -5.67 -23.46 -18.99
C SER A 98 -4.38 -23.62 -18.16
N ASP A 99 -3.21 -23.49 -18.80
CA ASP A 99 -1.89 -23.46 -18.14
C ASP A 99 -1.75 -22.32 -17.10
N VAL A 100 -2.56 -21.27 -17.24
CA VAL A 100 -2.68 -20.16 -16.27
C VAL A 100 -4.15 -20.07 -15.82
N PRO A 101 -4.47 -20.23 -14.53
CA PRO A 101 -5.86 -20.18 -14.05
C PRO A 101 -6.45 -18.78 -14.14
N LEU A 102 -7.72 -18.70 -14.54
CA LEU A 102 -8.50 -17.45 -14.66
C LEU A 102 -9.74 -17.49 -13.75
N PRO A 103 -9.54 -17.53 -12.42
CA PRO A 103 -10.60 -17.80 -11.45
C PRO A 103 -11.68 -16.71 -11.39
N LEU A 104 -11.41 -15.52 -11.91
CA LEU A 104 -12.37 -14.41 -11.96
C LEU A 104 -13.00 -14.22 -13.34
N GLY A 105 -12.80 -15.18 -14.25
CA GLY A 105 -13.35 -15.18 -15.59
C GLY A 105 -14.88 -15.01 -15.61
N GLY A 106 -15.35 -14.09 -16.43
CA GLY A 106 -16.79 -13.80 -16.58
C GLY A 106 -17.38 -12.85 -15.52
N LEU A 107 -16.61 -12.46 -14.50
CA LEU A 107 -17.00 -11.43 -13.56
C LEU A 107 -16.74 -10.04 -14.15
N ARG A 108 -17.68 -9.12 -13.92
CA ARG A 108 -17.45 -7.68 -14.11
C ARG A 108 -17.20 -7.05 -12.75
N VAL A 109 -16.03 -6.45 -12.58
CA VAL A 109 -15.61 -5.84 -11.32
C VAL A 109 -15.27 -4.38 -11.57
N VAL A 110 -15.95 -3.47 -10.87
CA VAL A 110 -15.63 -2.05 -10.91
C VAL A 110 -14.73 -1.72 -9.74
N LEU A 111 -13.50 -1.28 -10.02
CA LEU A 111 -12.61 -0.73 -9.00
C LEU A 111 -12.68 0.79 -9.03
N ASN A 112 -12.99 1.40 -7.90
CA ASN A 112 -12.72 2.82 -7.66
C ASN A 112 -11.49 2.94 -6.74
N ALA A 113 -10.34 3.27 -7.31
CA ALA A 113 -9.11 3.43 -6.53
C ALA A 113 -8.94 4.84 -5.92
N GLY A 114 -9.89 5.77 -6.19
CA GLY A 114 -9.91 7.11 -5.62
C GLY A 114 -8.65 7.94 -5.87
N ASN A 115 -7.92 7.67 -6.96
CA ASN A 115 -6.61 8.26 -7.28
C ASN A 115 -5.55 8.01 -6.19
N GLY A 116 -5.74 6.97 -5.38
CA GLY A 116 -4.81 6.52 -4.35
C GLY A 116 -3.93 5.35 -4.80
N ALA A 117 -3.21 4.77 -3.85
CA ALA A 117 -2.23 3.70 -4.12
C ALA A 117 -2.85 2.34 -4.52
N GLY A 118 -4.17 2.17 -4.44
CA GLY A 118 -4.87 0.91 -4.74
C GLY A 118 -5.09 0.64 -6.23
N TYR A 119 -4.60 1.48 -7.13
CA TYR A 119 -4.86 1.35 -8.58
C TYR A 119 -4.36 0.02 -9.18
N PHE A 120 -3.28 -0.56 -8.63
CA PHE A 120 -2.68 -1.80 -9.13
C PHE A 120 -3.63 -3.01 -9.07
N PHE A 121 -4.65 -2.96 -8.21
CA PHE A 121 -5.67 -4.01 -8.15
C PHE A 121 -6.40 -4.18 -9.48
N ALA A 122 -6.55 -3.12 -10.29
CA ALA A 122 -7.19 -3.24 -11.60
C ALA A 122 -6.43 -4.19 -12.52
N ASP A 123 -5.10 -4.10 -12.54
CA ASP A 123 -4.26 -4.96 -13.38
C ASP A 123 -4.24 -6.39 -12.84
N LEU A 124 -4.12 -6.56 -11.52
CA LEU A 124 -4.18 -7.87 -10.86
C LEU A 124 -5.51 -8.60 -11.14
N LEU A 125 -6.64 -7.92 -10.99
CA LEU A 125 -7.97 -8.48 -11.27
C LEU A 125 -8.13 -8.85 -12.74
N ARG A 126 -7.59 -8.03 -13.65
CA ARG A 126 -7.60 -8.30 -15.10
C ARG A 126 -6.78 -9.53 -15.45
N GLU A 127 -5.60 -9.68 -14.84
CA GLU A 127 -4.75 -10.88 -15.00
C GLU A 127 -5.46 -12.16 -14.54
N LEU A 128 -6.34 -12.07 -13.55
CA LEU A 128 -7.17 -13.18 -13.07
C LEU A 128 -8.44 -13.42 -13.89
N GLY A 129 -8.66 -12.65 -14.96
CA GLY A 129 -9.75 -12.84 -15.93
C GLY A 129 -10.99 -11.97 -15.71
N ALA A 130 -11.00 -11.05 -14.75
CA ALA A 130 -12.12 -10.14 -14.54
C ALA A 130 -12.18 -9.04 -15.62
N ASP A 131 -13.40 -8.67 -16.03
CA ASP A 131 -13.65 -7.46 -16.80
C ASP A 131 -13.69 -6.25 -15.86
N VAL A 132 -12.62 -5.44 -15.92
CA VAL A 132 -12.43 -4.23 -15.12
C VAL A 132 -12.57 -2.94 -15.93
N SER A 133 -13.12 -3.02 -17.14
CA SER A 133 -13.17 -1.90 -18.10
C SER A 133 -13.91 -0.65 -17.60
N SER A 134 -14.76 -0.80 -16.59
CA SER A 134 -15.55 0.29 -16.00
C SER A 134 -14.91 0.89 -14.73
N SER A 135 -13.66 0.55 -14.42
CA SER A 135 -12.94 1.05 -13.23
C SER A 135 -12.54 2.53 -13.37
N ILE A 136 -12.49 3.24 -12.24
CA ILE A 136 -12.23 4.67 -12.16
C ILE A 136 -11.16 5.00 -11.11
N GLY A 137 -10.60 6.21 -11.16
CA GLY A 137 -9.61 6.67 -10.18
C GLY A 137 -8.29 5.90 -10.20
N LEU A 138 -7.92 5.31 -11.34
CA LEU A 138 -6.73 4.45 -11.47
C LEU A 138 -5.41 5.21 -11.68
N ASN A 139 -5.43 6.53 -11.80
CA ASN A 139 -4.21 7.33 -11.98
C ASN A 139 -3.86 8.07 -10.68
N PRO A 140 -2.84 7.64 -9.91
CA PRO A 140 -2.46 8.32 -8.68
C PRO A 140 -1.83 9.69 -8.99
N ASP A 141 -2.32 10.75 -8.34
CA ASP A 141 -1.81 12.11 -8.53
C ASP A 141 -1.60 12.90 -7.22
N GLY A 142 -2.05 12.36 -6.08
CA GLY A 142 -1.93 12.99 -4.76
C GLY A 142 -2.92 14.14 -4.51
N THR A 143 -3.69 14.56 -5.51
CA THR A 143 -4.67 15.67 -5.42
C THR A 143 -6.10 15.19 -5.21
N PHE A 144 -6.35 13.90 -5.43
CA PHE A 144 -7.65 13.24 -5.20
C PHE A 144 -8.82 14.03 -5.83
N PRO A 145 -8.88 14.14 -7.17
CA PRO A 145 -9.82 15.03 -7.87
C PRO A 145 -11.30 14.71 -7.60
N SER A 146 -11.62 13.47 -7.24
CA SER A 146 -12.97 13.03 -6.83
C SER A 146 -13.26 13.28 -5.34
N GLY A 147 -12.38 13.99 -4.64
CA GLY A 147 -12.43 14.25 -3.22
C GLY A 147 -11.63 13.23 -2.40
N VAL A 148 -11.72 13.39 -1.07
CA VAL A 148 -10.97 12.58 -0.09
C VAL A 148 -11.16 11.08 -0.33
N PRO A 149 -10.08 10.28 -0.50
CA PRO A 149 -10.11 8.85 -0.83
C PRO A 149 -10.55 8.01 0.38
N ASN A 150 -11.81 8.16 0.78
CA ASN A 150 -12.43 7.44 1.86
C ASN A 150 -13.55 6.55 1.31
N PRO A 151 -13.37 5.21 1.30
CA PRO A 151 -14.36 4.28 0.75
C PRO A 151 -15.67 4.23 1.54
N GLU A 152 -15.73 4.80 2.74
CA GLU A 152 -16.96 4.92 3.54
C GLU A 152 -17.81 6.14 3.15
N LYS A 153 -17.28 7.05 2.33
CA LYS A 153 -18.03 8.22 1.84
C LYS A 153 -18.89 7.82 0.65
N GLN A 154 -20.15 8.26 0.69
CA GLN A 154 -21.11 8.02 -0.40
C GLN A 154 -20.59 8.48 -1.77
N SER A 155 -19.86 9.60 -1.81
CA SER A 155 -19.24 10.12 -3.03
C SER A 155 -18.18 9.22 -3.67
N MET A 156 -17.75 8.16 -2.97
CA MET A 156 -16.81 7.16 -3.48
C MET A 156 -17.50 5.86 -3.92
N ILE A 157 -18.80 5.73 -3.63
CA ILE A 157 -19.63 4.55 -3.92
C ILE A 157 -20.58 4.82 -5.10
N ASP A 158 -21.16 6.03 -5.15
CA ASP A 158 -22.09 6.49 -6.20
C ASP A 158 -21.37 6.85 -7.51
#